data_AF-A0A1I1DKJ2-F1
#
_entry.id   AF-A0A1I1DKJ2-F1
#
_cell.length_a   1.000
_cell.length_b   1.000
_cell.length_c   1.000
_cell.angle_alpha   90.00
_cell.angle_beta   90.00
_cell.angle_gamma   90.00
#
_symmetry.space_group_name_H-M   'P 1'
#
loop_
_entity.id
_entity.type
_entity.pdbx_description
1 polymer ?
#
loop_
_entity_poly.entity_id
_entity_poly.type
_entity_poly.pdbx_seq_one_letter_code
_entity_poly.pdbx_strand_id
1 'polypeptide(L)'
;MGTSDDEQPIEEDAVGVDPAVWEETADDLLEESPYDTDLGKEMSRDAVRVSAGRMSEAEFHEKYHDAVLEEFGVDDRPLEGGDDDE
;
A
#
# COMPACT_ATOMS: atom_id res chain seq x y z
N MET A 1 29.67 2.18 3.90
CA MET A 1 28.64 3.02 3.25
C MET A 1 27.34 2.26 3.40
N GLY A 2 26.37 2.81 4.15
CA GLY A 2 25.07 2.19 4.32
C GLY A 2 24.23 2.36 3.06
N THR A 3 23.70 1.25 2.55
CA THR A 3 22.63 1.28 1.57
C THR A 3 21.33 1.38 2.37
N SER A 4 20.78 2.59 2.47
CA SER A 4 19.42 2.79 2.98
C SER A 4 18.47 1.97 2.12
N ASP A 5 17.91 0.95 2.72
CA ASP A 5 17.00 -0.05 2.16
C ASP A 5 15.55 0.47 2.18
N ASP A 6 15.32 1.73 1.80
CA ASP A 6 14.02 2.39 2.05
C ASP A 6 13.45 3.14 0.84
N GLU A 7 14.04 2.97 -0.36
CA GLU A 7 13.50 3.62 -1.57
C GLU A 7 13.94 2.87 -2.84
N GLN A 8 13.91 1.53 -2.83
CA GLN A 8 14.12 0.79 -4.07
C GLN A 8 12.87 0.95 -4.95
N PRO A 9 12.99 1.49 -6.17
CA PRO A 9 11.86 1.61 -7.09
C PRO A 9 11.23 0.24 -7.27
N ILE A 10 9.90 0.19 -7.41
CA ILE A 10 9.22 -1.05 -7.81
C ILE A 10 10.00 -1.61 -9.01
N GLU A 11 10.55 -2.81 -8.88
CA GLU A 11 11.33 -3.39 -9.98
C GLU A 11 10.46 -3.33 -11.23
N GLU A 12 10.99 -2.70 -12.29
CA GLU A 12 10.33 -2.39 -13.58
C GLU A 12 9.56 -3.59 -14.18
N ASP A 13 9.91 -4.81 -13.75
CA ASP A 13 9.40 -6.08 -14.25
C ASP A 13 8.28 -6.72 -13.37
N ALA A 14 7.95 -6.19 -12.19
CA ALA A 14 7.05 -6.89 -11.26
C ALA A 14 5.57 -6.93 -11.71
N VAL A 15 5.13 -6.01 -12.57
CA VAL A 15 3.73 -5.92 -13.04
C VAL A 15 3.63 -5.84 -14.58
N GLY A 16 4.77 -5.75 -15.30
CA GLY A 16 4.78 -5.61 -16.76
C GLY A 16 4.12 -4.32 -17.28
N VAL A 17 3.94 -3.33 -16.40
CA VAL A 17 3.37 -2.01 -16.68
C VAL A 17 4.42 -0.97 -16.35
N ASP A 18 4.61 -0.01 -17.25
CA ASP A 18 5.53 1.10 -17.06
C ASP A 18 5.09 1.96 -15.87
N PRO A 19 5.99 2.24 -14.90
CA PRO A 19 5.63 2.91 -13.65
C PRO A 19 5.06 4.30 -13.89
N ALA A 20 5.56 5.05 -14.89
CA ALA A 20 5.06 6.38 -15.18
C ALA A 20 3.64 6.34 -15.76
N VAL A 21 3.34 5.35 -16.60
CA VAL A 21 2.00 5.12 -17.14
C VAL A 21 1.03 4.71 -16.04
N TRP A 22 1.48 3.86 -15.11
CA TRP A 22 0.67 3.47 -13.96
C TRP A 22 0.36 4.67 -13.05
N GLU A 23 1.35 5.50 -12.74
CA GLU A 23 1.15 6.69 -11.91
C GLU A 23 0.16 7.67 -12.52
N GLU A 24 0.30 8.00 -13.81
CA GLU A 24 -0.62 8.90 -14.52
C GLU A 24 -2.05 8.34 -14.51
N THR A 25 -2.21 7.04 -14.79
CA THR A 25 -3.53 6.38 -14.79
C THR A 25 -4.14 6.34 -13.40
N ALA A 26 -3.34 6.10 -12.37
CA ALA A 26 -3.81 6.08 -11.00
C ALA A 26 -4.25 7.48 -10.54
N ASP A 27 -3.53 8.53 -10.94
CA ASP A 27 -3.88 9.92 -10.61
C ASP A 27 -5.22 10.30 -11.25
N ASP A 28 -5.42 10.01 -12.54
CA ASP A 28 -6.66 10.31 -13.28
C ASP A 28 -7.87 9.54 -12.70
N LEU A 29 -7.67 8.26 -12.33
CA LEU A 29 -8.75 7.43 -11.77
C LEU A 29 -9.11 7.77 -10.32
N LEU A 30 -8.13 8.18 -9.51
CA LEU A 30 -8.31 8.46 -8.09
C LEU A 30 -8.57 9.94 -7.83
N GLU A 31 -8.26 10.87 -8.75
CA GLU A 31 -8.62 12.30 -8.67
C GLU A 31 -10.11 12.51 -8.37
N GLU A 32 -10.99 11.70 -8.96
CA GLU A 32 -12.44 11.81 -8.78
C GLU A 32 -12.91 11.24 -7.42
N SER A 33 -12.01 10.58 -6.68
CA SER A 33 -12.28 9.96 -5.40
C SER A 33 -12.33 11.00 -4.27
N PRO A 34 -13.25 10.88 -3.29
CA PRO A 34 -13.26 11.73 -2.10
C PRO A 34 -12.18 11.36 -1.07
N TYR A 35 -11.35 10.37 -1.36
CA TYR A 35 -10.32 9.83 -0.47
C TYR A 35 -8.92 10.27 -0.90
N ASP A 36 -7.95 10.20 0.01
CA ASP A 36 -6.56 10.53 -0.31
C ASP A 36 -5.95 9.61 -1.39
N THR A 37 -5.77 10.19 -2.58
CA THR A 37 -5.17 9.54 -3.75
C THR A 37 -3.72 9.14 -3.54
N ASP A 38 -2.94 9.94 -2.81
CA ASP A 38 -1.54 9.65 -2.53
C ASP A 38 -1.40 8.45 -1.58
N LEU A 39 -2.27 8.36 -0.57
CA LEU A 39 -2.37 7.18 0.29
C LEU A 39 -2.71 5.92 -0.52
N GLY A 40 -3.70 5.99 -1.40
CA GLY A 40 -4.07 4.86 -2.26
C GLY A 40 -2.95 4.39 -3.20
N LYS A 41 -2.18 5.34 -3.76
CA LYS A 41 -1.00 5.04 -4.60
C LYS A 41 0.10 4.37 -3.79
N GLU A 42 0.39 4.85 -2.59
CA GLU A 42 1.42 4.29 -1.72
C GLU A 42 1.05 2.87 -1.28
N MET A 43 -0.18 2.66 -0.82
CA MET A 43 -0.70 1.35 -0.44
C MET A 43 -0.63 0.35 -1.61
N SER A 44 -0.93 0.79 -2.83
CA SER A 44 -0.85 -0.07 -4.01
C SER A 44 0.58 -0.56 -4.28
N ARG A 45 1.58 0.30 -4.10
CA ARG A 45 3.00 -0.07 -4.27
C ARG A 45 3.44 -1.08 -3.22
N ASP A 46 3.09 -0.82 -1.97
CA ASP A 46 3.48 -1.69 -0.87
C ASP A 46 2.70 -3.02 -0.90
N ALA A 47 1.45 -3.04 -1.38
CA ALA A 47 0.70 -4.27 -1.63
C ALA A 47 1.37 -5.18 -2.68
N VAL A 48 1.96 -4.60 -3.73
CA VAL A 48 2.80 -5.34 -4.69
C VAL A 48 4.06 -5.88 -4.00
N ARG A 49 4.67 -5.10 -3.09
CA ARG A 49 5.83 -5.53 -2.31
C ARG A 49 5.49 -6.70 -1.38
N VAL A 50 4.34 -6.67 -0.73
CA VAL A 50 3.80 -7.76 0.11
C VAL A 50 3.56 -9.02 -0.73
N SER A 51 2.88 -8.87 -1.87
CA SER A 51 2.61 -9.99 -2.78
C SER A 51 3.88 -10.62 -3.34
N ALA A 52 4.95 -9.83 -3.52
CA ALA A 52 6.26 -10.29 -3.93
C ALA A 52 7.11 -10.90 -2.79
N GLY A 53 6.59 -10.92 -1.56
CA GLY A 53 7.32 -11.41 -0.37
C GLY A 53 8.48 -10.51 0.07
N ARG A 54 8.52 -9.26 -0.43
CA ARG A 54 9.53 -8.26 -0.09
C ARG A 54 9.12 -7.38 1.10
N MET A 55 7.88 -7.50 1.57
CA MET A 55 7.33 -6.86 2.77
C MET A 55 6.39 -7.86 3.44
N SER A 56 6.31 -7.86 4.77
CA SER A 56 5.37 -8.72 5.48
C SER A 56 3.98 -8.08 5.56
N GLU A 57 2.93 -8.91 5.61
CA GLU A 57 1.55 -8.43 5.79
C GLU A 57 1.38 -7.64 7.10
N ALA A 58 2.05 -8.07 8.18
CA ALA A 58 2.05 -7.35 9.46
C ALA A 58 2.62 -5.93 9.31
N GLU A 59 3.77 -5.80 8.64
CA GLU A 59 4.43 -4.50 8.44
C GLU A 59 3.59 -3.56 7.56
N PHE A 60 2.91 -4.11 6.54
CA PHE A 60 1.95 -3.34 5.73
C PHE A 60 0.75 -2.90 6.57
N HIS A 61 0.24 -3.77 7.43
CA HIS A 61 -0.90 -3.44 8.27
C HIS A 61 -0.58 -2.37 9.31
N GLU A 62 0.56 -2.48 9.98
CA GLU A 62 1.05 -1.50 10.96
C GLU A 62 1.31 -0.14 10.30
N LYS A 63 1.91 -0.11 9.11
CA LYS A 63 2.23 1.13 8.40
C LYS A 63 0.98 1.93 8.02
N TYR A 64 -0.09 1.26 7.60
CA TYR A 64 -1.28 1.92 7.04
C TYR A 64 -2.49 1.98 7.99
N HIS A 65 -2.44 1.34 9.16
CA HIS A 65 -3.57 1.27 10.08
C HIS A 65 -4.13 2.64 10.48
N ASP A 66 -3.28 3.52 11.01
CA ASP A 66 -3.71 4.85 11.46
C ASP A 66 -4.22 5.71 10.28
N ALA A 67 -3.54 5.66 9.12
CA ALA A 67 -3.95 6.42 7.94
C ALA A 67 -5.29 5.94 7.36
N VAL A 68 -5.52 4.63 7.32
CA VAL A 68 -6.79 4.05 6.86
C VAL A 68 -7.91 4.33 7.87
N LEU A 69 -7.64 4.26 9.17
CA LEU A 69 -8.61 4.64 10.20
C LEU A 69 -8.98 6.13 10.13
N GLU A 70 -8.02 7.01 9.88
CA GLU A 70 -8.26 8.44 9.74
C GLU A 70 -9.11 8.76 8.50
N GLU A 71 -8.79 8.14 7.35
CA GLU A 71 -9.45 8.43 6.07
C GLU A 71 -10.82 7.74 5.91
N PHE A 72 -10.93 6.49 6.36
CA PHE A 72 -12.13 5.67 6.13
C PHE A 72 -12.98 5.48 7.38
N GLY A 73 -12.47 5.83 8.57
CA GLY A 73 -13.18 5.72 9.85
C GLY A 73 -13.42 4.29 10.33
N VAL A 74 -13.04 3.28 9.54
CA VAL A 74 -13.20 1.85 9.82
C VAL A 74 -12.02 1.09 9.24
N ASP A 75 -11.38 0.28 10.09
CA ASP A 75 -10.42 -0.74 9.70
C ASP A 75 -11.00 -2.09 10.12
N ASP A 76 -11.72 -2.75 9.20
CA ASP A 76 -12.37 -4.05 9.43
C ASP A 76 -11.46 -5.20 8.96
N ARG A 77 -10.14 -5.01 8.96
CA ARG A 77 -9.23 -6.07 8.51
C ARG A 77 -9.29 -7.21 9.53
N PRO A 78 -9.48 -8.47 9.09
CA PRO A 78 -9.32 -9.61 9.97
C PRO A 78 -7.84 -9.69 10.36
N LEU A 79 -7.50 -9.13 11.52
CA LEU A 79 -6.19 -9.29 12.12
C LEU A 79 -6.09 -10.76 12.56
N GLU A 80 -5.16 -11.53 11.99
CA GLU A 80 -4.78 -12.83 12.55
C GLU A 80 -4.14 -12.58 13.95
N GLY A 81 -4.99 -12.37 14.94
CA GLY A 81 -4.61 -11.89 16.27
C GLY A 81 -5.71 -11.12 17.02
N GLY A 82 -6.86 -10.85 16.39
CA GLY A 82 -8.07 -10.54 17.14
C GLY A 82 -8.66 -11.85 17.66
N ASP A 83 -8.45 -12.14 18.94
CA ASP A 83 -9.25 -13.13 19.66
C ASP A 83 -10.73 -12.71 19.56
N ASP A 84 -11.46 -13.23 18.56
CA ASP A 84 -12.91 -13.36 18.60
C ASP A 84 -13.24 -14.44 19.66
N ASP A 85 -13.08 -14.08 20.93
CA ASP A 85 -13.78 -14.69 22.05
C ASP A 85 -15.20 -14.11 22.10
N GLU A 86 -16.16 -14.72 21.38
CA GLU A 86 -17.56 -14.86 21.83
C GLU A 86 -18.27 -16.11 21.26
#